data_AF-A0A093I7V7-F1
#
_entry.id   AF-A0A093I7V7-F1
#
_cell.length_a   1.000
_cell.length_b   1.000
_cell.length_c   1.000
_cell.angle_alpha   90.00
_cell.angle_beta   90.00
_cell.angle_gamma   90.00
#
_symmetry.space_group_name_H-M   'P 1'
#
loop_
_entity.id
_entity.type
_entity.pdbx_description
1 polymer ?
#
loop_
_entity_poly.entity_id
_entity_poly.type
_entity_poly.pdbx_seq_one_letter_code
_entity_poly.pdbx_strand_id
1 'polypeptide(L)'
;RLLSETTSLLVSHEVMAEEKEESLNSNSKLLSLIRDSLLPQYEHILMAPDPVPAYALKLLVALTEQSPASVSFIEENHLVAVLFQVILEHQDSILGSTMQSVIALLSNLVANKSTNMMLLYKEGLAHHICNLLIETVALYLEADDKSITKTANAMLLSLLDILHCMLMYTANIVRLALQAQKSGTGGDTQAAEDLLLINKPLTDLISLLIQLLPSEDIEIFQNASQCLSLLVQLYGGSSQESMSPENMDSFAEVLKSKKDSRQLKLLLRIIKRLVS
;
A
#
# COMPACT_ATOMS: atom_id res chain seq x y z
N ARG A 1 23.65 0.58 7.69
CA ARG A 1 23.27 1.54 8.75
C ARG A 1 23.79 2.94 8.46
N LEU A 2 25.11 3.18 8.51
CA LEU A 2 25.71 4.49 8.21
C LEU A 2 25.24 5.09 6.88
N LEU A 3 25.25 4.32 5.77
CA LEU A 3 24.80 4.83 4.47
C LEU A 3 23.33 5.24 4.43
N SER A 4 22.43 4.53 5.11
CA SER A 4 21.00 4.88 5.18
C SER A 4 20.79 6.13 6.03
N GLU A 5 21.44 6.22 7.20
CA GLU A 5 21.39 7.39 8.07
C GLU A 5 22.02 8.63 7.41
N THR A 6 23.14 8.47 6.68
CA THR A 6 23.77 9.57 5.93
C THR A 6 22.93 10.00 4.74
N THR A 7 22.27 9.09 4.02
CA THR A 7 21.40 9.45 2.89
C THR A 7 20.17 10.23 3.37
N SER A 8 19.52 9.82 4.46
CA SER A 8 18.41 10.59 5.05
C SER A 8 18.83 12.02 5.45
N LEU A 9 20.04 12.19 5.98
CA LEU A 9 20.58 13.52 6.34
C LEU A 9 21.03 14.35 5.13
N LEU A 10 21.56 13.71 4.08
CA LEU A 10 22.07 14.40 2.89
C LEU A 10 20.96 14.89 1.97
N VAL A 11 19.86 14.14 1.84
CA VAL A 11 18.73 14.55 0.98
C VAL A 11 17.80 15.52 1.70
N SER A 12 17.64 15.46 3.02
CA SER A 12 16.85 16.45 3.78
C SER A 12 17.45 17.87 3.76
N HIS A 13 18.75 18.00 3.52
CA HIS A 13 19.40 19.30 3.31
C HIS A 13 19.01 20.00 2.00
N GLU A 14 18.34 19.32 1.08
CA GLU A 14 17.84 19.88 -0.18
C GLU A 14 16.64 20.85 0.03
N VAL A 15 15.98 20.80 1.20
CA VAL A 15 14.77 21.60 1.49
C VAL A 15 15.07 22.90 2.27
N MET A 16 16.28 23.11 2.82
CA MET A 16 16.52 24.22 3.75
C MET A 16 17.80 25.07 3.59
N ALA A 17 18.60 24.99 2.52
CA ALA A 17 19.79 25.84 2.46
C ALA A 17 20.17 26.39 1.08
N GLU A 18 20.11 27.72 0.97
CA GLU A 18 20.86 28.56 0.03
C GLU A 18 22.40 28.53 0.29
N GLU A 19 22.98 27.38 0.68
CA GLU A 19 24.43 27.28 0.91
C GLU A 19 25.13 26.15 0.12
N LYS A 20 25.98 26.61 -0.81
CA LYS A 20 27.23 26.00 -1.33
C LYS A 20 27.15 25.00 -2.48
N GLU A 21 27.63 25.44 -3.66
CA GLU A 21 27.87 24.66 -4.88
C GLU A 21 28.69 23.35 -4.70
N GLU A 22 29.48 23.21 -3.62
CA GLU A 22 30.25 21.99 -3.32
C GLU A 22 29.40 20.83 -2.75
N SER A 23 28.30 21.12 -2.04
CA SER A 23 27.41 20.09 -1.47
C SER A 23 26.56 19.39 -2.55
N LEU A 24 26.08 20.16 -3.53
CA LEU A 24 25.35 19.69 -4.72
C LEU A 24 26.18 18.71 -5.57
N ASN A 25 27.49 18.94 -5.69
CA ASN A 25 28.40 18.07 -6.44
C ASN A 25 28.64 16.73 -5.73
N SER A 26 28.68 16.74 -4.39
CA SER A 26 28.87 15.51 -3.60
C SER A 26 27.61 14.66 -3.56
N ASN A 27 26.44 15.30 -3.50
CA ASN A 27 25.14 14.64 -3.53
C ASN A 27 24.83 14.02 -4.90
N SER A 28 25.11 14.72 -5.99
CA SER A 28 24.97 14.16 -7.34
C SER A 28 25.92 12.98 -7.57
N LYS A 29 27.14 13.02 -7.03
CA LYS A 29 28.07 11.88 -7.05
C LYS A 29 27.56 10.69 -6.24
N LEU A 30 27.03 10.90 -5.04
CA LEU A 30 26.46 9.81 -4.23
C LEU A 30 25.28 9.16 -4.93
N LEU A 31 24.36 9.96 -5.49
CA LEU A 31 23.23 9.44 -6.27
C LEU A 31 23.71 8.67 -7.51
N SER A 32 24.74 9.14 -8.22
CA SER A 32 25.34 8.37 -9.32
C SER A 32 25.97 7.06 -8.85
N LEU A 33 26.63 7.02 -7.68
CA LEU A 33 27.19 5.78 -7.15
C LEU A 33 26.10 4.78 -6.74
N ILE A 34 25.03 5.28 -6.11
CA ILE A 34 23.87 4.46 -5.77
C ILE A 34 23.27 3.88 -7.06
N ARG A 35 23.00 4.73 -8.06
CA ARG A 35 22.36 4.33 -9.31
C ARG A 35 23.25 3.41 -10.16
N ASP A 36 24.50 3.75 -10.34
CA ASP A 36 25.37 3.12 -11.35
C ASP A 36 26.14 1.92 -10.79
N SER A 37 26.36 1.85 -9.46
CA SER A 37 27.16 0.79 -8.83
C SER A 37 26.38 -0.07 -7.84
N LEU A 38 25.50 0.53 -7.04
CA LEU A 38 24.80 -0.19 -5.97
C LEU A 38 23.51 -0.85 -6.47
N LEU A 39 22.60 -0.11 -7.11
CA LEU A 39 21.30 -0.61 -7.60
C LEU A 39 21.39 -1.87 -8.47
N PRO A 40 22.37 -2.02 -9.39
CA PRO A 40 22.51 -3.24 -10.18
C PRO A 40 22.77 -4.50 -9.33
N GLN A 41 23.22 -4.35 -8.08
CA GLN A 41 23.48 -5.47 -7.16
C GLN A 41 22.33 -5.73 -6.19
N TYR A 42 21.25 -4.91 -6.22
CA TYR A 42 20.18 -5.03 -5.23
C TYR A 42 19.46 -6.37 -5.28
N GLU A 43 19.33 -7.00 -6.45
CA GLU A 43 18.78 -8.35 -6.52
C GLU A 43 19.53 -9.32 -5.60
N HIS A 44 20.86 -9.36 -5.69
CA HIS A 44 21.68 -10.22 -4.83
C HIS A 44 21.66 -9.79 -3.36
N ILE A 45 21.61 -8.48 -3.09
CA ILE A 45 21.60 -7.95 -1.72
C ILE A 45 20.28 -8.23 -1.02
N LEU A 46 19.16 -8.14 -1.73
CA LEU A 46 17.83 -8.36 -1.20
C LEU A 46 17.53 -9.85 -0.95
N MET A 47 18.22 -10.75 -1.65
CA MET A 47 18.14 -12.21 -1.45
C MET A 47 19.18 -12.75 -0.45
N ALA A 48 19.98 -11.88 0.16
CA ALA A 48 20.94 -12.26 1.19
C ALA A 48 20.21 -12.60 2.51
N PRO A 49 20.82 -13.37 3.43
CA PRO A 49 20.22 -13.61 4.73
C PRO A 49 20.09 -12.31 5.55
N ASP A 50 19.09 -12.26 6.43
CA ASP A 50 18.91 -11.18 7.38
C ASP A 50 20.19 -10.93 8.21
N PRO A 51 20.48 -9.66 8.55
CA PRO A 51 19.66 -8.45 8.40
C PRO A 51 19.99 -7.62 7.13
N VAL A 52 20.70 -8.20 6.16
CA VAL A 52 21.22 -7.44 5.00
C VAL A 52 20.10 -6.82 4.15
N PRO A 53 19.02 -7.54 3.78
CA PRO A 53 17.92 -6.98 2.98
C PRO A 53 17.25 -5.79 3.68
N ALA A 54 17.00 -5.88 4.99
CA ALA A 54 16.39 -4.80 5.76
C ALA A 54 17.16 -3.47 5.65
N TYR A 55 18.49 -3.50 5.66
CA TYR A 55 19.29 -2.29 5.54
C TYR A 55 19.30 -1.71 4.12
N ALA A 56 19.30 -2.58 3.11
CA ALA A 56 19.21 -2.17 1.71
C ALA A 56 17.85 -1.53 1.42
N LEU A 57 16.76 -2.15 1.89
CA LEU A 57 15.41 -1.63 1.76
C LEU A 57 15.25 -0.28 2.47
N LYS A 58 15.77 -0.12 3.69
CA LYS A 58 15.74 1.17 4.40
C LYS A 58 16.43 2.30 3.64
N LEU A 59 17.47 2.00 2.85
CA LEU A 59 18.08 2.98 1.96
C LEU A 59 17.13 3.36 0.82
N LEU A 60 16.47 2.40 0.18
CA LEU A 60 15.47 2.68 -0.86
C LEU A 60 14.25 3.45 -0.32
N VAL A 61 13.78 3.11 0.88
CA VAL A 61 12.70 3.83 1.57
C VAL A 61 13.10 5.29 1.73
N ALA A 62 14.26 5.56 2.32
CA ALA A 62 14.77 6.91 2.50
C ALA A 62 14.94 7.67 1.16
N LEU A 63 15.42 7.00 0.12
CA LEU A 63 15.57 7.62 -1.21
C LEU A 63 14.23 7.99 -1.85
N THR A 64 13.24 7.10 -1.76
CA THR A 64 11.91 7.30 -2.37
C THR A 64 11.04 8.28 -1.59
N GLU A 65 11.17 8.34 -0.27
CA GLU A 65 10.53 9.36 0.58
C GLU A 65 11.01 10.78 0.25
N GLN A 66 12.32 10.94 0.07
CA GLN A 66 12.93 12.25 -0.05
C GLN A 66 12.96 12.76 -1.50
N SER A 67 13.09 11.84 -2.47
CA SER A 67 13.15 12.19 -3.89
C SER A 67 12.19 11.33 -4.70
N PRO A 68 11.01 11.86 -5.08
CA PRO A 68 10.03 11.15 -5.89
C PRO A 68 10.59 10.67 -7.25
N ALA A 69 11.59 11.36 -7.80
CA ALA A 69 12.26 10.94 -9.03
C ALA A 69 12.99 9.60 -8.88
N SER A 70 13.41 9.24 -7.65
CA SER A 70 14.14 8.00 -7.38
C SER A 70 13.31 6.74 -7.57
N VAL A 71 11.99 6.86 -7.69
CA VAL A 71 11.12 5.73 -8.03
C VAL A 71 11.46 5.16 -9.41
N SER A 72 11.87 6.00 -10.37
CA SER A 72 12.26 5.50 -11.70
C SER A 72 13.43 4.53 -11.61
N PHE A 73 14.33 4.69 -10.63
CA PHE A 73 15.45 3.77 -10.47
C PHE A 73 15.03 2.37 -10.05
N ILE A 74 13.94 2.24 -9.28
CA ILE A 74 13.38 0.94 -8.89
C ILE A 74 12.77 0.26 -10.11
N GLU A 75 12.08 1.02 -10.96
CA GLU A 75 11.48 0.53 -12.21
C GLU A 75 12.56 0.12 -13.24
N GLU A 76 13.58 0.97 -13.44
CA GLU A 76 14.68 0.77 -14.40
C GLU A 76 15.56 -0.45 -14.05
N ASN A 77 15.72 -0.77 -12.76
CA ASN A 77 16.50 -1.91 -12.29
C ASN A 77 15.64 -3.18 -12.04
N HIS A 78 14.39 -3.20 -12.51
CA HIS A 78 13.46 -4.34 -12.35
C HIS A 78 13.29 -4.81 -10.90
N LEU A 79 13.45 -3.91 -9.93
CA LEU A 79 13.45 -4.28 -8.51
C LEU A 79 12.06 -4.61 -7.98
N VAL A 80 10.98 -4.22 -8.66
CA VAL A 80 9.61 -4.53 -8.24
C VAL A 80 9.38 -6.04 -8.11
N ALA A 81 9.82 -6.83 -9.10
CA ALA A 81 9.72 -8.28 -9.06
C ALA A 81 10.51 -8.85 -7.86
N VAL A 82 11.71 -8.33 -7.63
CA VAL A 82 12.59 -8.71 -6.51
C VAL A 82 11.92 -8.39 -5.16
N LEU A 83 11.27 -7.23 -5.03
CA LEU A 83 10.55 -6.86 -3.80
C LEU A 83 9.43 -7.83 -3.46
N PHE A 84 8.66 -8.27 -4.46
CA PHE A 84 7.62 -9.27 -4.24
C PHE A 84 8.20 -10.66 -3.93
N GLN A 85 9.34 -11.01 -4.51
CA GLN A 85 10.06 -12.22 -4.13
C GLN A 85 10.54 -12.16 -2.67
N VAL A 86 11.04 -11.02 -2.19
CA VAL A 86 11.40 -10.82 -0.78
C VAL A 86 10.19 -11.01 0.14
N ILE A 87 9.01 -10.52 -0.27
CA ILE A 87 7.76 -10.74 0.49
C ILE A 87 7.47 -12.24 0.63
N LEU A 88 7.58 -12.99 -0.46
CA LEU A 88 7.35 -14.44 -0.45
C LEU A 88 8.35 -15.18 0.46
N GLU A 89 9.62 -14.78 0.44
CA GLU A 89 10.66 -15.43 1.26
C GLU A 89 10.54 -15.12 2.75
N HIS A 90 9.86 -14.04 3.13
CA HIS A 90 9.70 -13.60 4.52
C HIS A 90 8.27 -13.78 5.06
N GLN A 91 7.45 -14.65 4.45
CA GLN A 91 6.08 -14.93 4.91
C GLN A 91 6.02 -15.46 6.35
N ASP A 92 7.03 -16.21 6.80
CA ASP A 92 7.09 -16.69 8.18
C ASP A 92 7.39 -15.57 9.20
N SER A 93 7.78 -14.39 8.74
CA SER A 93 8.15 -13.23 9.56
C SER A 93 7.47 -11.95 9.07
N ILE A 94 6.14 -11.97 9.00
CA ILE A 94 5.31 -10.85 8.51
C ILE A 94 5.60 -9.55 9.29
N LEU A 95 5.78 -9.64 10.61
CA LEU A 95 6.11 -8.47 11.45
C LEU A 95 7.61 -8.14 11.49
N GLY A 96 8.44 -8.86 10.75
CA GLY A 96 9.89 -8.72 10.71
C GLY A 96 10.36 -7.42 10.07
N SER A 97 11.59 -7.00 10.38
CA SER A 97 12.12 -5.70 9.96
C SER A 97 12.30 -5.56 8.44
N THR A 98 12.57 -6.68 7.75
CA THR A 98 12.65 -6.75 6.29
C THR A 98 11.27 -6.48 5.69
N MET A 99 10.24 -7.19 6.16
CA MET A 99 8.86 -6.99 5.71
C MET A 99 8.39 -5.55 5.93
N GLN A 100 8.58 -4.99 7.13
CA GLN A 100 8.25 -3.59 7.42
C GLN A 100 8.92 -2.61 6.44
N SER A 101 10.18 -2.87 6.07
CA SER A 101 10.91 -2.02 5.12
C SER A 101 10.40 -2.19 3.69
N VAL A 102 9.98 -3.40 3.28
CA VAL A 102 9.31 -3.62 1.98
C VAL A 102 7.97 -2.90 1.95
N ILE A 103 7.14 -3.01 2.99
CA ILE A 103 5.83 -2.35 3.04
C ILE A 103 5.98 -0.83 3.01
N ALA A 104 6.93 -0.27 3.74
CA ALA A 104 7.24 1.16 3.67
C ALA A 104 7.64 1.59 2.25
N LEU A 105 8.48 0.80 1.58
CA LEU A 105 8.88 1.09 0.20
C LEU A 105 7.70 1.01 -0.77
N LEU A 106 6.87 -0.02 -0.67
CA LEU A 106 5.65 -0.17 -1.47
C LEU A 106 4.69 1.01 -1.24
N SER A 107 4.55 1.47 0.00
CA SER A 107 3.75 2.66 0.34
C SER A 107 4.24 3.89 -0.41
N ASN A 108 5.56 4.12 -0.42
CA ASN A 108 6.16 5.23 -1.18
C ASN A 108 5.92 5.10 -2.69
N LEU A 109 6.05 3.89 -3.22
CA LEU A 109 5.82 3.61 -4.64
C LEU A 109 4.37 3.92 -5.04
N VAL A 110 3.37 3.38 -4.32
CA VAL A 110 1.96 3.58 -4.69
C VAL A 110 1.46 5.01 -4.43
N ALA A 111 2.05 5.72 -3.46
CA ALA A 111 1.71 7.12 -3.18
C ALA A 111 2.30 8.10 -4.20
N ASN A 112 3.37 7.72 -4.90
CA ASN A 112 4.04 8.59 -5.85
C ASN A 112 3.31 8.62 -7.20
N LYS A 113 3.04 9.85 -7.68
CA LYS A 113 2.31 10.11 -8.94
C LYS A 113 3.08 9.72 -10.19
N SER A 114 4.41 9.67 -10.15
CA SER A 114 5.23 9.29 -11.29
C SER A 114 5.37 7.78 -11.44
N THR A 115 4.96 7.00 -10.44
CA THR A 115 5.06 5.54 -10.45
C THR A 115 4.20 4.95 -11.54
N ASN A 116 4.77 4.02 -12.29
CA ASN A 116 4.04 3.18 -13.21
C ASN A 116 3.23 2.13 -12.43
N MET A 117 2.05 2.51 -11.95
CA MET A 117 1.14 1.61 -11.23
C MET A 117 0.84 0.32 -12.02
N MET A 118 0.77 0.38 -13.35
CA MET A 118 0.54 -0.81 -14.18
C MET A 118 1.71 -1.80 -14.14
N LEU A 119 2.94 -1.33 -13.94
CA LEU A 119 4.09 -2.21 -13.72
C LEU A 119 3.94 -2.96 -12.39
N LEU A 120 3.57 -2.28 -11.31
CA LEU A 120 3.31 -2.93 -10.02
C LEU A 120 2.20 -3.99 -10.13
N TYR A 121 1.11 -3.68 -10.83
CA TYR A 121 0.02 -4.64 -11.06
C TYR A 121 0.46 -5.87 -11.86
N LYS A 122 1.28 -5.70 -12.91
CA LYS A 122 1.81 -6.82 -13.69
C LYS A 122 2.67 -7.77 -12.86
N GLU A 123 3.43 -7.22 -11.92
CA GLU A 123 4.26 -8.00 -11.00
C GLU A 123 3.47 -8.59 -9.81
N GLY A 124 2.15 -8.40 -9.75
CA GLY A 124 1.28 -9.10 -8.78
C GLY A 124 0.88 -8.28 -7.55
N LEU A 125 0.99 -6.94 -7.58
CA LEU A 125 0.65 -6.06 -6.45
C LEU A 125 -0.68 -6.42 -5.77
N ALA A 126 -1.76 -6.62 -6.55
CA ALA A 126 -3.08 -6.92 -6.01
C ALA A 126 -3.10 -8.18 -5.14
N HIS A 127 -2.42 -9.24 -5.60
CA HIS A 127 -2.36 -10.52 -4.89
C HIS A 127 -1.51 -10.42 -3.63
N HIS A 128 -0.31 -9.83 -3.71
CA HIS A 128 0.58 -9.71 -2.55
C HIS A 128 -0.01 -8.86 -1.44
N ILE A 129 -0.62 -7.70 -1.77
CA ILE A 129 -1.26 -6.83 -0.78
C ILE A 129 -2.48 -7.50 -0.16
N CYS A 130 -3.25 -8.26 -0.95
CA CYS A 130 -4.38 -9.04 -0.44
C CYS A 130 -3.91 -10.05 0.63
N ASN A 131 -2.91 -10.87 0.31
CA ASN A 131 -2.41 -11.90 1.24
C ASN A 131 -1.81 -11.26 2.51
N LEU A 132 -0.98 -10.23 2.35
CA LEU A 132 -0.38 -9.52 3.48
C LEU A 132 -1.43 -8.91 4.42
N LEU A 133 -2.51 -8.33 3.87
CA LEU A 133 -3.62 -7.81 4.68
C LEU A 133 -4.33 -8.93 5.43
N ILE A 134 -4.64 -10.04 4.77
CA ILE A 134 -5.28 -11.21 5.41
C ILE A 134 -4.46 -11.67 6.62
N GLU A 135 -3.16 -11.90 6.42
CA GLU A 135 -2.29 -12.39 7.48
C GLU A 135 -2.07 -11.36 8.59
N THR A 136 -1.93 -10.07 8.24
CA THR A 136 -1.76 -8.99 9.22
C THR A 136 -3.00 -8.80 10.08
N VAL A 137 -4.20 -8.90 9.48
CA VAL A 137 -5.47 -8.79 10.21
C VAL A 137 -5.65 -9.99 11.14
N ALA A 138 -5.29 -11.20 10.71
CA ALA A 138 -5.30 -12.37 11.59
C ALA A 138 -4.43 -12.13 12.84
N LEU A 139 -3.20 -11.64 12.64
CA LEU A 139 -2.31 -11.29 13.75
C LEU A 139 -2.86 -10.14 14.62
N TYR A 140 -3.50 -9.14 14.03
CA TYR A 140 -4.10 -8.01 14.75
C TYR A 140 -5.24 -8.46 15.67
N LEU A 141 -6.12 -9.35 15.18
CA LEU A 141 -7.28 -9.84 15.92
C LEU A 141 -6.91 -10.90 16.96
N GLU A 142 -5.86 -11.69 16.72
CA GLU A 142 -5.40 -12.77 17.61
C GLU A 142 -4.34 -12.33 18.65
N ALA A 143 -3.79 -11.12 18.55
CA ALA A 143 -2.68 -10.70 19.39
C ALA A 143 -3.09 -10.40 20.85
N ASP A 144 -2.72 -11.30 21.76
CA ASP A 144 -2.76 -11.06 23.22
C ASP A 144 -1.57 -10.19 23.72
N ASP A 145 -0.46 -10.15 22.97
CA ASP A 145 0.76 -9.41 23.32
C ASP A 145 0.75 -7.97 22.79
N LYS A 146 0.77 -7.00 23.70
CA LYS A 146 0.78 -5.55 23.41
C LYS A 146 1.86 -5.10 22.43
N SER A 147 3.04 -5.73 22.43
CA SER A 147 4.16 -5.36 21.55
C SER A 147 3.93 -5.83 20.11
N ILE A 148 3.38 -7.04 19.96
CA ILE A 148 2.95 -7.62 18.69
C ILE A 148 1.80 -6.78 18.14
N THR A 149 0.80 -6.46 18.98
CA THR A 149 -0.32 -5.59 18.59
C THR A 149 0.17 -4.25 18.05
N LYS A 150 1.10 -3.56 18.72
CA LYS A 150 1.61 -2.26 18.23
C LYS A 150 2.26 -2.38 16.84
N THR A 151 3.03 -3.43 16.62
CA THR A 151 3.73 -3.64 15.35
C THR A 151 2.75 -4.02 14.24
N ALA A 152 1.80 -4.90 14.56
CA ALA A 152 0.70 -5.28 13.66
C ALA A 152 -0.16 -4.07 13.30
N ASN A 153 -0.47 -3.18 14.25
CA ASN A 153 -1.22 -1.94 13.98
C ASN A 153 -0.51 -1.04 12.96
N ALA A 154 0.79 -0.78 13.17
CA ALA A 154 1.55 0.08 12.27
C ALA A 154 1.63 -0.51 10.85
N MET A 155 1.80 -1.83 10.76
CA MET A 155 1.82 -2.54 9.48
C MET A 155 0.45 -2.55 8.81
N LEU A 156 -0.61 -2.79 9.58
CA LEU A 156 -2.00 -2.76 9.10
C LEU A 156 -2.37 -1.38 8.55
N LEU A 157 -2.00 -0.30 9.24
CA LEU A 157 -2.22 1.07 8.76
C LEU A 157 -1.51 1.30 7.42
N SER A 158 -0.24 0.91 7.33
CA SER A 158 0.54 1.05 6.09
C SER A 158 -0.07 0.25 4.93
N LEU A 159 -0.55 -0.97 5.19
CA LEU A 159 -1.20 -1.81 4.19
C LEU A 159 -2.58 -1.26 3.77
N LEU A 160 -3.35 -0.71 4.70
CA LEU A 160 -4.61 -0.04 4.39
C LEU A 160 -4.41 1.22 3.55
N ASP A 161 -3.34 1.99 3.80
CA ASP A 161 -2.99 3.15 2.98
C ASP A 161 -2.59 2.73 1.56
N ILE A 162 -1.82 1.64 1.42
CA ILE A 162 -1.49 1.05 0.11
C ILE A 162 -2.76 0.62 -0.63
N LEU A 163 -3.64 -0.13 0.05
CA LEU A 163 -4.92 -0.56 -0.51
C LEU A 163 -5.75 0.65 -0.96
N HIS A 164 -5.84 1.69 -0.13
CA HIS A 164 -6.57 2.90 -0.47
C HIS A 164 -6.01 3.57 -1.74
N CYS A 165 -4.68 3.69 -1.86
CA CYS A 165 -4.02 4.20 -3.08
C CYS A 165 -4.36 3.37 -4.32
N MET A 166 -4.31 2.04 -4.22
CA MET A 166 -4.66 1.12 -5.31
C MET A 166 -6.13 1.28 -5.75
N LEU A 167 -7.05 1.39 -4.80
CA LEU A 167 -8.48 1.56 -5.05
C LEU A 167 -8.79 2.94 -5.65
N MET A 168 -8.13 3.99 -5.15
CA MET A 168 -8.26 5.34 -5.70
C MET A 168 -7.74 5.43 -7.14
N TYR A 169 -6.61 4.79 -7.43
CA TYR A 169 -6.08 4.69 -8.79
C TYR A 169 -7.12 4.02 -9.71
N THR A 170 -7.62 2.85 -9.31
CA THR A 170 -8.61 2.08 -10.08
C THR A 170 -9.90 2.86 -10.28
N ALA A 171 -10.44 3.47 -9.23
CA ALA A 171 -11.64 4.30 -9.31
C ALA A 171 -11.49 5.49 -10.25
N ASN A 172 -10.30 6.11 -10.29
CA ASN A 172 -10.03 7.19 -11.23
C ASN A 172 -10.02 6.71 -12.68
N ILE A 173 -9.36 5.58 -12.98
CA ILE A 173 -9.36 5.01 -14.34
C ILE A 173 -10.77 4.65 -14.79
N VAL A 174 -11.53 3.93 -13.95
CA VAL A 174 -12.93 3.57 -14.24
C VAL A 174 -13.79 4.82 -14.44
N ARG A 175 -13.64 5.84 -13.60
CA ARG A 175 -14.38 7.11 -13.74
C ARG A 175 -14.07 7.80 -15.07
N LEU A 176 -12.80 7.85 -15.47
CA LEU A 176 -12.40 8.47 -16.74
C LEU A 176 -12.96 7.70 -17.94
N ALA A 177 -12.89 6.36 -17.92
CA ALA A 177 -13.47 5.52 -18.96
C ALA A 177 -14.99 5.72 -19.09
N LEU A 178 -15.73 5.72 -17.98
CA LEU A 178 -17.17 5.97 -17.97
C LEU A 178 -17.55 7.39 -18.43
N GLN A 179 -16.72 8.39 -18.13
CA GLN A 179 -16.94 9.76 -18.61
C GLN A 179 -16.74 9.86 -20.12
N ALA A 180 -15.66 9.27 -20.64
CA ALA A 180 -15.35 9.27 -22.07
C ALA A 180 -16.38 8.45 -22.89
N GLN A 181 -16.93 7.38 -22.32
CA GLN A 181 -18.03 6.63 -22.93
C GLN A 181 -19.29 7.52 -23.06
N LYS A 182 -19.63 8.27 -22.01
CA LYS A 182 -20.80 9.18 -22.02
C LYS A 182 -20.65 10.35 -22.99
N SER A 183 -19.43 10.84 -23.22
CA SER A 183 -19.15 11.91 -24.19
C SER A 183 -19.00 11.42 -25.65
N GLY A 184 -19.10 10.11 -25.90
CA GLY A 184 -18.97 9.54 -27.25
C GLY A 184 -17.54 9.61 -27.81
N THR A 185 -16.54 9.88 -26.98
CA THR A 185 -15.14 10.07 -27.40
C THR A 185 -14.32 8.78 -27.45
N GLY A 186 -14.96 7.61 -27.28
CA GLY A 186 -14.31 6.30 -27.37
C GLY A 186 -13.24 6.09 -26.30
N GLY A 187 -13.59 6.26 -25.02
CA GLY A 187 -12.67 6.01 -23.91
C GLY A 187 -12.16 4.57 -23.85
N ASP A 188 -11.01 4.37 -23.21
CA ASP A 188 -10.39 3.06 -23.02
C ASP A 188 -11.13 2.25 -21.94
N THR A 189 -12.31 1.75 -22.30
CA THR A 189 -13.13 0.90 -21.41
C THR A 189 -12.46 -0.45 -21.17
N GLN A 190 -11.68 -0.95 -22.12
CA GLN A 190 -10.98 -2.23 -21.99
C GLN A 190 -9.91 -2.16 -20.90
N ALA A 191 -9.06 -1.13 -20.88
CA ALA A 191 -8.06 -0.99 -19.83
C ALA A 191 -8.69 -0.85 -18.43
N ALA A 192 -9.86 -0.21 -18.32
CA ALA A 192 -10.59 -0.12 -17.07
C ALA A 192 -11.15 -1.49 -16.63
N GLU A 193 -11.70 -2.28 -17.55
CA GLU A 193 -12.17 -3.64 -17.28
C GLU A 193 -11.03 -4.59 -16.90
N ASP A 194 -9.92 -4.56 -17.63
CA ASP A 194 -8.73 -5.37 -17.35
C ASP A 194 -8.18 -5.03 -15.95
N LEU A 195 -8.14 -3.75 -15.58
CA LEU A 195 -7.69 -3.32 -14.26
C LEU A 195 -8.63 -3.79 -13.14
N LEU A 196 -9.95 -3.78 -13.38
CA LEU A 196 -10.92 -4.36 -12.44
C LEU A 196 -10.73 -5.88 -12.30
N LEU A 197 -10.41 -6.59 -13.39
CA LEU A 197 -10.12 -8.02 -13.33
C LEU A 197 -8.84 -8.33 -12.54
N ILE A 198 -7.78 -7.54 -12.75
CA ILE A 198 -6.53 -7.67 -12.00
C ILE A 198 -6.76 -7.46 -10.50
N ASN A 199 -7.62 -6.50 -10.14
CA ASN A 199 -7.92 -6.16 -8.75
C ASN A 199 -9.04 -7.00 -8.13
N LYS A 200 -9.58 -7.98 -8.85
CA LYS A 200 -10.63 -8.86 -8.34
C LYS A 200 -10.26 -9.56 -7.01
N PRO A 201 -9.01 -10.03 -6.77
CA PRO A 201 -8.67 -10.64 -5.47
C PRO A 201 -8.92 -9.72 -4.26
N LEU A 202 -8.90 -8.39 -4.44
CA LEU A 202 -9.17 -7.45 -3.36
C LEU A 202 -10.61 -7.53 -2.84
N THR A 203 -11.54 -8.16 -3.56
CA THR A 203 -12.91 -8.40 -3.04
C THR A 203 -12.93 -9.34 -1.85
N ASP A 204 -11.91 -10.19 -1.71
CA ASP A 204 -11.80 -11.13 -0.58
C ASP A 204 -11.53 -10.38 0.74
N LEU A 205 -11.04 -9.14 0.64
CA LEU A 205 -10.84 -8.25 1.79
C LEU A 205 -12.13 -7.62 2.33
N ILE A 206 -13.27 -7.75 1.64
CA ILE A 206 -14.52 -7.10 2.08
C ILE A 206 -14.92 -7.55 3.48
N SER A 207 -14.91 -8.87 3.75
CA SER A 207 -15.24 -9.40 5.08
C SER A 207 -14.27 -8.91 6.14
N LEU A 208 -12.96 -8.93 5.84
CA LEU A 208 -11.92 -8.47 6.76
C LEU A 208 -12.06 -6.98 7.10
N LEU A 209 -12.32 -6.14 6.10
CA LEU A 209 -12.51 -4.70 6.31
C LEU A 209 -13.76 -4.41 7.15
N ILE A 210 -14.83 -5.24 7.04
CA ILE A 210 -16.01 -5.15 7.90
C ILE A 210 -15.64 -5.47 9.35
N GLN A 211 -14.85 -6.53 9.56
CA GLN A 211 -14.37 -6.93 10.90
C GLN A 211 -13.43 -5.91 11.55
N LEU A 212 -12.78 -5.05 10.77
CA LEU A 212 -11.97 -3.94 11.28
C LEU A 212 -12.78 -2.70 11.68
N LEU A 213 -14.06 -2.59 11.28
CA LEU A 213 -14.87 -1.41 11.60
C LEU A 213 -15.12 -1.19 13.11
N PRO A 214 -15.28 -2.23 13.94
CA PRO A 214 -15.40 -2.08 15.40
C PRO A 214 -14.11 -1.64 16.11
N SER A 215 -12.98 -1.49 15.40
CA SER A 215 -11.70 -1.09 16.00
C SER A 215 -11.82 0.16 16.89
N GLU A 216 -11.20 0.09 18.08
CA GLU A 216 -11.03 1.23 18.98
C GLU A 216 -10.08 2.29 18.39
N ASP A 217 -9.13 1.85 17.56
CA ASP A 217 -8.23 2.72 16.83
C ASP A 217 -8.99 3.45 15.72
N ILE A 218 -9.01 4.77 15.81
CA ILE A 218 -9.75 5.66 14.91
C ILE A 218 -9.17 5.62 13.50
N GLU A 219 -7.85 5.51 13.35
CA GLU A 219 -7.18 5.49 12.04
C GLU A 219 -7.51 4.18 11.31
N ILE A 220 -7.46 3.05 12.02
CA ILE A 220 -7.87 1.74 11.47
C ILE A 220 -9.33 1.79 11.00
N PHE A 221 -10.24 2.30 11.84
CA PHE A 221 -11.65 2.44 11.44
C PHE A 221 -11.82 3.32 10.19
N GLN A 222 -11.15 4.47 10.15
CA GLN A 222 -11.26 5.41 9.03
C GLN A 222 -10.75 4.78 7.75
N ASN A 223 -9.53 4.24 7.76
CA ASN A 223 -8.91 3.65 6.59
C ASN A 223 -9.66 2.40 6.10
N ALA A 224 -10.09 1.53 7.01
CA ALA A 224 -10.92 0.38 6.66
C ALA A 224 -12.25 0.80 6.03
N SER A 225 -12.94 1.79 6.61
CA SER A 225 -14.22 2.28 6.08
C SER A 225 -14.09 2.93 4.70
N GLN A 226 -12.99 3.64 4.43
CA GLN A 226 -12.72 4.26 3.13
C GLN A 226 -12.41 3.20 2.08
N CYS A 227 -11.52 2.24 2.39
CA CYS A 227 -11.22 1.12 1.51
C CYS A 227 -12.47 0.31 1.17
N LEU A 228 -13.26 -0.04 2.19
CA LEU A 228 -14.52 -0.77 2.02
C LEU A 228 -15.48 0.02 1.14
N SER A 229 -15.60 1.33 1.34
CA SER A 229 -16.47 2.17 0.51
C SER A 229 -16.07 2.17 -0.97
N LEU A 230 -14.78 2.20 -1.28
CA LEU A 230 -14.28 2.15 -2.65
C LEU A 230 -14.45 0.75 -3.26
N LEU A 231 -14.15 -0.31 -2.52
CA LEU A 231 -14.33 -1.69 -3.00
C LEU A 231 -15.78 -1.97 -3.40
N VAL A 232 -16.75 -1.67 -2.52
CA VAL A 232 -18.18 -1.87 -2.85
C VAL A 232 -18.68 -0.89 -3.92
N GLN A 233 -17.94 0.19 -4.19
CA GLN A 233 -18.22 1.09 -5.31
C GLN A 233 -17.78 0.52 -6.65
N LEU A 234 -16.64 -0.17 -6.67
CA LEU A 234 -16.04 -0.75 -7.86
C LEU A 234 -16.66 -2.11 -8.22
N TYR A 235 -16.91 -2.96 -7.21
CA TYR A 235 -17.29 -4.35 -7.41
C TYR A 235 -18.71 -4.69 -6.97
N GLY A 236 -19.42 -3.75 -6.32
CA GLY A 236 -20.75 -4.00 -5.75
C GLY A 236 -20.74 -5.02 -4.60
N GLY A 237 -21.90 -5.63 -4.31
CA GLY A 237 -22.08 -6.71 -3.34
C GLY A 237 -21.71 -8.10 -3.90
N SER A 238 -20.70 -8.19 -4.75
CA SER A 238 -20.33 -9.46 -5.42
C SER A 238 -19.74 -10.53 -4.50
N SER A 239 -19.37 -10.18 -3.26
CA SER A 239 -18.90 -11.12 -2.24
C SER A 239 -20.07 -11.81 -1.54
N GLN A 240 -20.21 -13.13 -1.71
CA GLN A 240 -21.27 -13.92 -1.04
C GLN A 240 -21.19 -13.89 0.50
N GLU A 241 -20.05 -13.53 1.07
CA GLU A 241 -19.78 -13.58 2.51
C GLU A 241 -19.93 -12.22 3.23
N SER A 242 -20.19 -11.10 2.52
CA SER A 242 -20.24 -9.77 3.14
C SER A 242 -21.36 -9.56 4.15
N MET A 243 -22.37 -10.43 4.12
CA MET A 243 -23.51 -10.42 5.06
C MET A 243 -23.54 -11.68 5.93
N SER A 244 -22.37 -12.28 6.20
CA SER A 244 -22.26 -13.33 7.21
C SER A 244 -22.72 -12.82 8.60
N PRO A 245 -23.12 -13.70 9.52
CA PRO A 245 -23.50 -13.32 10.88
C PRO A 245 -22.43 -12.45 11.57
N GLU A 246 -21.15 -12.81 11.42
CA GLU A 246 -20.02 -12.10 12.03
C GLU A 246 -19.89 -10.66 11.48
N ASN A 247 -20.08 -10.50 10.17
CA ASN A 247 -20.05 -9.20 9.50
C ASN A 247 -21.25 -8.33 9.90
N MET A 248 -22.43 -8.95 10.06
CA MET A 248 -23.63 -8.26 10.54
C MET A 248 -23.47 -7.78 11.98
N ASP A 249 -22.85 -8.58 12.84
CA ASP A 249 -22.56 -8.21 14.22
C ASP A 249 -21.58 -7.03 14.28
N SER A 250 -20.53 -7.05 13.46
CA SER A 250 -19.57 -5.95 13.33
C SER A 250 -20.25 -4.64 12.90
N PHE A 251 -21.14 -4.68 11.90
CA PHE A 251 -21.92 -3.51 11.52
C PHE A 251 -22.87 -3.04 12.64
N ALA A 252 -23.55 -3.97 13.32
CA ALA A 252 -24.47 -3.65 14.39
C ALA A 252 -23.77 -2.97 15.58
N GLU A 253 -22.57 -3.44 15.94
CA GLU A 253 -21.74 -2.83 16.96
C GLU A 253 -21.38 -1.38 16.61
N VAL A 254 -20.85 -1.17 15.41
CA VAL A 254 -20.40 0.16 14.95
C VAL A 254 -21.58 1.13 14.81
N LEU A 255 -22.72 0.68 14.29
CA LEU A 255 -23.92 1.51 14.16
C LEU A 255 -24.50 1.92 15.53
N LYS A 256 -24.32 1.11 16.57
CA LYS A 256 -24.72 1.44 17.95
C LYS A 256 -23.73 2.40 18.62
N SER A 257 -22.43 2.24 18.36
CA SER A 257 -21.38 2.98 19.06
C SER A 257 -21.10 4.36 18.44
N LYS A 258 -21.17 4.50 17.10
CA LYS A 258 -20.82 5.75 16.42
C LYS A 258 -21.95 6.79 16.50
N LYS A 259 -21.58 8.03 16.81
CA LYS A 259 -22.51 9.18 16.93
C LYS A 259 -22.39 10.19 15.79
N ASP A 260 -21.35 10.09 14.97
CA ASP A 260 -21.13 11.01 13.85
C ASP A 260 -22.09 10.68 12.68
N SER A 261 -22.94 11.64 12.31
CA SER A 261 -23.92 11.49 11.23
C SER A 261 -23.28 11.22 9.86
N ARG A 262 -22.10 11.76 9.56
CA ARG A 262 -21.39 11.54 8.29
C ARG A 262 -20.88 10.11 8.21
N GLN A 263 -20.30 9.60 9.29
CA GLN A 263 -19.80 8.22 9.37
C GLN A 263 -20.96 7.22 9.28
N LEU A 264 -22.05 7.45 10.01
CA LEU A 264 -23.25 6.61 9.93
C LEU A 264 -23.85 6.59 8.51
N LYS A 265 -23.93 7.74 7.83
CA LYS A 265 -24.38 7.81 6.43
C LYS A 265 -23.49 7.03 5.47
N LEU A 266 -22.16 7.08 5.69
CA LEU A 266 -21.21 6.30 4.91
C LEU A 266 -21.45 4.80 5.11
N LEU A 267 -21.54 4.35 6.37
CA LEU A 267 -21.79 2.94 6.71
C LEU A 267 -23.11 2.43 6.12
N LEU A 268 -24.20 3.19 6.24
CA LEU A 268 -25.48 2.83 5.64
C LEU A 268 -25.41 2.75 4.11
N ARG A 269 -24.62 3.62 3.47
CA ARG A 269 -24.39 3.55 2.01
C ARG A 269 -23.59 2.30 1.63
N ILE A 270 -22.61 1.91 2.44
CA ILE A 270 -21.83 0.67 2.25
C ILE A 270 -22.78 -0.54 2.36
N ILE A 271 -23.51 -0.66 3.47
CA ILE A 271 -24.46 -1.76 3.69
C ILE A 271 -25.47 -1.85 2.55
N LYS A 272 -26.05 -0.71 2.13
CA LYS A 272 -26.98 -0.68 1.00
C LYS A 272 -26.36 -1.29 -0.26
N ARG A 273 -25.10 -0.98 -0.58
CA ARG A 273 -24.41 -1.49 -1.77
C ARG A 273 -24.04 -2.97 -1.67
N LEU A 274 -23.81 -3.48 -0.47
CA LEU A 274 -23.54 -4.90 -0.24
C LEU A 274 -24.80 -5.77 -0.39
N VAL A 275 -25.98 -5.21 -0.11
CA VAL A 275 -27.27 -5.92 -0.16
C VAL A 275 -27.99 -5.76 -1.51
N SER A 276 -27.64 -4.74 -2.30
CA SER A 276 -28.28 -4.45 -3.61
C SER A 276 -27.62 -5.23 -4.74
#